data_AF-A0A9P9CI44-F1
#
_entry.id   AF-A0A9P9CI44-F1
#
_cell.length_a   1.000
_cell.length_b   1.000
_cell.length_c   1.000
_cell.angle_alpha   90.00
_cell.angle_beta   90.00
_cell.angle_gamma   90.00
#
_symmetry.space_group_name_H-M   'P 1'
#
loop_
_entity.id
_entity.type
_entity.pdbx_description
1 polymer ?
#
loop_
_entity_poly.entity_id
_entity_poly.type
_entity_poly.pdbx_seq_one_letter_code
_entity_poly.pdbx_strand_id
1 'polypeptide(L)'
;LYCAGNRSGLSSCSWHASRHQPKVYGSRKAPAGYLNCGCTFEEALFEASLAANGVGAYRSGAGQPRLDPTLRRALLQLLQRRYSYQDGDFEIDTRTGWWLPDQDAAAWQRRHQLDQKD
;
A
#
# COMPACT_ATOMS: atom_id res chain seq x y z
N LEU A 1 0.95 3.79 -6.99
CA LEU A 1 -0.25 4.27 -6.27
C LEU A 1 -0.32 3.82 -4.79
N TYR A 2 0.69 4.11 -3.95
CA TYR A 2 0.72 3.66 -2.54
C TYR A 2 0.08 4.66 -1.56
N CYS A 3 0.13 5.93 -1.94
CA CYS A 3 -0.41 7.05 -1.21
C CYS A 3 -0.90 8.07 -2.24
N ALA A 4 -2.10 8.61 -2.06
CA ALA A 4 -2.52 9.80 -2.79
C ALA A 4 -1.81 11.01 -2.17
N GLY A 5 -0.56 11.23 -2.55
CA GLY A 5 0.23 12.40 -2.20
C GLY A 5 -0.12 13.56 -3.13
N ASN A 6 -0.48 14.72 -2.62
CA ASN A 6 -0.64 15.92 -3.44
C ASN A 6 0.50 16.93 -3.21
N ARG A 7 0.64 17.92 -4.10
CA ARG A 7 1.66 18.97 -4.00
C ARG A 7 1.54 19.81 -2.71
N SER A 8 0.38 19.78 -2.06
CA SER A 8 0.12 20.43 -0.78
C SER A 8 0.74 19.69 0.41
N GLY A 9 1.31 18.49 0.22
CA GLY A 9 1.92 17.69 1.28
C GLY A 9 0.91 16.94 2.15
N LEU A 10 -0.27 16.66 1.59
CA LEU A 10 -1.22 15.69 2.13
C LEU A 10 -0.99 14.34 1.46
N SER A 11 -1.01 13.29 2.26
CA SER A 11 -0.82 11.89 1.86
C SER A 11 -1.84 11.00 2.58
N SER A 12 -2.45 10.06 1.87
CA SER A 12 -3.33 9.05 2.48
C SER A 12 -3.18 7.72 1.79
N CYS A 13 -3.35 6.63 2.56
CA CYS A 13 -3.40 5.29 1.99
C CYS A 13 -4.60 5.15 1.04
N SER A 14 -4.54 4.17 0.16
CA SER A 14 -5.52 4.03 -0.92
C SER A 14 -6.95 3.80 -0.40
N TRP A 15 -7.13 3.08 0.70
CA TRP A 15 -8.43 2.95 1.39
C TRP A 15 -9.02 4.30 1.83
N HIS A 16 -8.23 5.13 2.52
CA HIS A 16 -8.70 6.43 3.01
C HIS A 16 -8.91 7.43 1.87
N ALA A 17 -8.10 7.34 0.81
CA ALA A 17 -8.26 8.13 -0.40
C ALA A 17 -9.56 7.79 -1.12
N SER A 18 -9.85 6.50 -1.34
CA SER A 18 -11.04 6.05 -2.09
C SER A 18 -12.36 6.37 -1.39
N ARG A 19 -12.33 6.57 -0.06
CA ARG A 19 -13.50 6.87 0.77
C ARG A 19 -13.57 8.33 1.21
N HIS A 20 -12.69 9.18 0.67
CA HIS A 20 -12.58 10.60 1.05
C HIS A 20 -12.54 10.84 2.56
N GLN A 21 -11.88 9.94 3.30
CA GLN A 21 -11.85 10.01 4.75
C GLN A 21 -11.01 11.21 5.23
N PRO A 22 -11.40 11.82 6.38
CA PRO A 22 -10.69 12.94 6.95
C PRO A 22 -9.25 12.55 7.29
N LYS A 23 -8.37 13.56 7.25
CA LYS A 23 -6.96 13.38 7.61
C LYS A 23 -6.81 13.62 9.11
N VAL A 24 -6.05 12.74 9.76
CA VAL A 24 -5.70 12.83 11.18
C VAL A 24 -4.68 13.94 11.39
N TYR A 25 -3.70 14.06 10.49
CA TYR A 25 -2.65 15.08 10.54
C TYR A 25 -2.83 16.10 9.41
N GLY A 26 -2.66 17.38 9.74
CA GLY A 26 -2.62 18.46 8.75
C GLY A 26 -1.46 18.33 7.74
N SER A 27 -1.48 19.13 6.68
CA SER A 27 -0.46 19.13 5.63
C SER A 27 0.97 19.19 6.18
N ARG A 28 1.82 18.24 5.78
CA ARG A 28 3.22 18.11 6.27
C ARG A 28 3.37 18.02 7.80
N LYS A 29 2.31 17.64 8.54
CA LYS A 29 2.33 17.46 10.00
C LYS A 29 2.29 15.99 10.43
N ALA A 30 2.26 15.05 9.49
CA ALA A 30 2.35 13.63 9.83
C ALA A 30 3.74 13.32 10.42
N PRO A 31 3.83 12.52 11.50
CA PRO A 31 5.10 12.10 12.05
C PRO A 31 5.87 11.20 11.06
N ALA A 32 7.18 11.11 11.22
CA ALA A 32 8.00 10.21 10.41
C ALA A 32 7.49 8.77 10.51
N GLY A 33 7.37 8.08 9.37
CA GLY A 33 6.78 6.74 9.33
C GLY A 33 5.25 6.70 9.11
N TYR A 34 4.57 7.85 9.11
CA TYR A 34 3.10 7.94 9.01
C TYR A 34 2.62 8.79 7.83
N LEU A 35 1.41 8.47 7.37
CA LEU A 35 0.63 9.24 6.41
C LEU A 35 -0.30 10.22 7.12
N ASN A 36 -0.81 11.23 6.40
CA ASN A 36 -1.77 12.18 6.98
C ASN A 36 -3.09 11.52 7.41
N CYS A 37 -3.44 10.35 6.89
CA CYS A 37 -4.59 9.58 7.34
C CYS A 37 -4.36 8.78 8.64
N GLY A 38 -3.16 8.81 9.23
CA GLY A 38 -2.85 8.10 10.47
C GLY A 38 -2.33 6.66 10.30
N CYS A 39 -2.36 6.11 9.08
CA CYS A 39 -1.72 4.83 8.78
C CYS A 39 -0.19 4.97 8.70
N THR A 40 0.54 3.89 8.98
CA THR A 40 2.00 3.87 8.74
C THR A 40 2.30 3.66 7.25
N PHE A 41 3.54 3.93 6.83
CA PHE A 41 3.97 3.60 5.47
C PHE A 41 3.93 2.10 5.21
N GLU A 42 4.44 1.29 6.13
CA GLU A 42 4.43 -0.17 6.04
C GLU A 42 3.00 -0.72 5.88
N GLU A 43 2.08 -0.17 6.67
CA GLU A 43 0.67 -0.46 6.56
C GLU A 43 0.09 -0.22 5.16
N ALA A 44 0.50 0.88 4.51
CA ALA A 44 0.05 1.25 3.17
C ALA A 44 0.74 0.44 2.06
N LEU A 45 2.02 0.08 2.26
CA LEU A 45 2.75 -0.81 1.37
C LEU A 45 2.11 -2.20 1.37
N PHE A 46 1.84 -2.75 2.56
CA PHE A 46 1.14 -4.01 2.72
C PHE A 46 -0.23 -4.02 2.03
N GLU A 47 -1.01 -2.93 2.15
CA GLU A 47 -2.28 -2.77 1.43
C GLU A 47 -2.11 -2.92 -0.09
N ALA A 48 -1.04 -2.34 -0.63
CA ALA A 48 -0.75 -2.36 -2.06
C ALA A 48 -0.27 -3.73 -2.53
N SER A 49 0.59 -4.41 -1.76
CA SER A 49 1.08 -5.75 -2.09
C SER A 49 -0.08 -6.76 -2.07
N LEU A 50 -1.00 -6.67 -1.10
CA LEU A 50 -2.23 -7.46 -1.11
C LEU A 50 -3.08 -7.21 -2.37
N ALA A 51 -3.30 -5.94 -2.72
CA ALA A 51 -4.10 -5.58 -3.88
C ALA A 51 -3.46 -6.05 -5.20
N ALA A 52 -2.12 -5.97 -5.32
CA ALA A 52 -1.38 -6.46 -6.48
C ALA A 52 -1.51 -7.97 -6.66
N ASN A 53 -1.64 -8.71 -5.55
CA ASN A 53 -1.82 -10.16 -5.53
C ASN A 53 -3.31 -10.58 -5.50
N GLY A 54 -4.22 -9.66 -5.82
CA GLY A 54 -5.66 -9.95 -5.92
C GLY A 54 -6.37 -10.18 -4.59
N VAL A 55 -5.71 -9.95 -3.45
CA VAL A 55 -6.29 -10.10 -2.12
C VAL A 55 -7.03 -8.83 -1.73
N GLY A 56 -8.29 -8.99 -1.32
CA GLY A 56 -9.14 -7.86 -0.94
C GLY A 56 -9.76 -7.12 -2.14
N ALA A 57 -9.63 -7.64 -3.36
CA ALA A 57 -10.27 -7.12 -4.57
C ALA A 57 -11.53 -7.93 -4.94
N TYR A 58 -12.71 -7.32 -4.95
CA TYR A 58 -13.92 -7.84 -5.59
C TYR A 58 -13.90 -7.31 -7.03
N ARG A 59 -13.94 -8.23 -8.00
CA ARG A 59 -14.19 -7.97 -9.44
C ARG A 59 -15.65 -7.50 -9.62
N SER A 60 -16.07 -6.68 -10.57
CA SER A 60 -15.49 -6.00 -11.74
C SER A 60 -16.21 -4.65 -11.93
N GLY A 61 -15.55 -3.64 -12.49
CA GLY A 61 -16.22 -2.50 -13.16
C GLY A 61 -16.19 -1.14 -12.48
N ALA A 62 -16.06 -1.03 -11.16
CA ALA A 62 -15.93 0.27 -10.48
C ALA A 62 -15.28 0.12 -9.10
N GLY A 63 -14.07 0.68 -8.92
CA GLY A 63 -13.43 0.91 -7.62
C GLY A 63 -12.97 -0.36 -6.88
N GLN A 64 -11.66 -0.63 -6.86
CA GLN A 64 -11.07 -1.72 -6.07
C GLN A 64 -11.53 -1.64 -4.59
N PRO A 65 -12.01 -2.74 -3.99
CA PRO A 65 -12.09 -2.79 -2.55
C PRO A 65 -10.68 -2.78 -1.98
N ARG A 66 -10.57 -2.02 -0.91
CA ARG A 66 -9.36 -1.82 -0.14
C ARG A 66 -9.63 -2.48 1.20
N LEU A 67 -8.66 -3.23 1.72
CA LEU A 67 -8.81 -3.88 3.01
C LEU A 67 -9.02 -2.82 4.10
N ASP A 68 -10.00 -3.02 4.98
CA ASP A 68 -10.23 -2.12 6.11
C ASP A 68 -8.93 -1.92 6.91
N PRO A 69 -8.56 -0.69 7.33
CA PRO A 69 -7.31 -0.43 8.03
C PRO A 69 -7.12 -1.25 9.31
N THR A 70 -8.20 -1.54 10.04
CA THR A 70 -8.15 -2.32 11.28
C THR A 70 -7.84 -3.78 10.97
N LEU A 71 -8.56 -4.36 10.00
CA LEU A 71 -8.34 -5.73 9.55
C LEU A 71 -6.95 -5.89 8.93
N ARG A 72 -6.53 -4.91 8.13
CA ARG A 72 -5.22 -4.85 7.48
C ARG A 72 -4.09 -4.84 8.51
N ARG A 73 -4.19 -3.99 9.54
CA ARG A 73 -3.20 -3.94 10.64
C ARG A 73 -3.12 -5.28 11.37
N ALA A 74 -4.26 -5.87 11.72
CA ALA A 74 -4.29 -7.15 12.43
C ALA A 74 -3.65 -8.27 11.59
N LEU A 75 -3.92 -8.29 10.28
CA LEU A 75 -3.34 -9.25 9.35
C LEU A 75 -1.83 -9.07 9.21
N LEU A 76 -1.35 -7.83 9.02
CA LEU A 76 0.08 -7.53 8.96
C LEU A 76 0.81 -8.00 10.21
N GLN A 77 0.28 -7.67 11.41
CA GLN A 77 0.86 -8.09 12.68
C GLN A 77 0.84 -9.62 12.86
N LEU A 78 -0.17 -10.31 12.33
CA LEU A 78 -0.22 -11.76 12.36
C LEU A 78 0.89 -12.36 11.47
N LEU A 79 1.05 -11.85 10.25
CA LEU A 79 2.04 -12.33 9.29
C LEU A 79 3.47 -12.07 9.77
N GLN A 80 3.75 -10.88 10.29
CA GLN A 80 5.04 -10.54 10.88
C GLN A 80 5.37 -11.48 12.05
N ARG A 81 4.42 -11.73 12.96
CA ARG A 81 4.67 -12.56 14.16
C ARG A 81 4.79 -14.04 13.85
N ARG A 82 3.97 -14.58 12.94
CA ARG A 82 3.89 -16.03 12.71
C ARG A 82 4.80 -16.50 11.59
N TYR A 83 5.10 -15.64 10.63
CA TYR A 83 5.80 -16.00 9.40
C TYR A 83 7.01 -15.10 9.10
N SER A 84 7.36 -14.18 10.01
CA SER A 84 8.46 -13.23 9.82
C SER A 84 8.34 -12.40 8.53
N TYR A 85 7.10 -12.11 8.12
CA TYR A 85 6.79 -11.38 6.90
C TYR A 85 7.55 -10.05 6.81
N GLN A 86 8.12 -9.79 5.64
CA GLN A 86 8.73 -8.53 5.26
C GLN A 86 8.04 -7.97 4.01
N ASP A 87 8.07 -6.64 3.85
CA ASP A 87 7.58 -6.01 2.64
C ASP A 87 8.35 -6.52 1.41
N GLY A 88 7.64 -6.86 0.35
CA GLY A 88 8.19 -7.51 -0.84
C GLY A 88 8.13 -9.04 -0.83
N ASP A 89 7.78 -9.69 0.28
CA ASP A 89 7.73 -11.17 0.34
C ASP A 89 6.72 -11.78 -0.64
N PHE A 90 5.65 -11.06 -1.03
CA PHE A 90 4.70 -11.55 -2.03
C PHE A 90 5.26 -11.49 -3.46
N GLU A 91 6.26 -10.66 -3.66
CA GLU A 91 6.89 -10.37 -4.94
C GLU A 91 8.20 -11.16 -5.14
N ILE A 92 8.56 -12.04 -4.20
CA ILE A 92 9.77 -12.89 -4.23
C ILE A 92 9.38 -14.35 -4.49
N ASP A 93 10.10 -15.02 -5.41
CA ASP A 93 10.05 -16.47 -5.56
C ASP A 93 10.72 -17.16 -4.37
N THR A 94 9.91 -17.78 -3.51
CA THR A 94 10.37 -18.46 -2.29
C THR A 94 11.38 -19.60 -2.52
N ARG A 95 11.43 -20.18 -3.73
CA ARG A 95 12.39 -21.23 -4.08
C ARG A 95 13.76 -20.66 -4.45
N THR A 96 13.79 -19.48 -5.04
CA THR A 96 15.02 -18.93 -5.64
C THR A 96 15.53 -17.67 -4.97
N GLY A 97 14.69 -17.00 -4.17
CA GLY A 97 15.00 -15.74 -3.51
C GLY A 97 15.02 -14.51 -4.44
N TRP A 98 14.65 -14.68 -5.71
CA TRP A 98 14.62 -13.59 -6.68
C TRP A 98 13.24 -12.95 -6.74
N TRP A 99 13.20 -11.67 -7.10
CA TRP A 99 11.97 -10.99 -7.48
C TRP A 99 11.28 -11.75 -8.62
N LEU A 100 9.96 -11.87 -8.53
CA LEU A 100 9.14 -12.34 -9.64
C LEU A 100 9.35 -11.42 -10.86
N PRO A 101 9.21 -11.96 -12.09
CA PRO A 101 9.31 -11.17 -13.30
C PRO A 101 8.43 -9.91 -13.23
N ASP A 102 8.98 -8.75 -13.59
CA ASP A 102 8.32 -7.44 -13.54
C ASP A 102 7.85 -6.98 -12.15
N GLN A 103 8.38 -7.55 -11.06
CA GLN A 103 8.10 -7.12 -9.69
C GLN A 103 9.31 -6.50 -8.98
N ASP A 104 10.42 -6.29 -9.70
CA ASP A 104 11.59 -5.61 -9.15
C ASP A 104 11.33 -4.11 -8.86
N ALA A 105 12.23 -3.51 -8.08
CA ALA A 105 12.12 -2.10 -7.72
C ALA A 105 12.00 -1.18 -8.95
N ALA A 106 12.71 -1.50 -10.05
CA ALA A 106 12.67 -0.73 -11.27
C ALA A 106 11.29 -0.81 -11.97
N ALA A 107 10.65 -1.98 -12.00
CA ALA A 107 9.30 -2.14 -12.52
C ALA A 107 8.28 -1.33 -11.71
N TRP A 108 8.38 -1.34 -10.38
CA TRP A 108 7.52 -0.54 -9.52
C TRP A 108 7.73 0.97 -9.72
N GLN A 109 8.96 1.42 -9.91
CA GLN A 109 9.26 2.82 -10.26
C GLN A 109 8.66 3.21 -11.62
N ARG A 110 8.78 2.35 -12.63
CA ARG A 110 8.17 2.58 -13.96
C ARG A 110 6.64 2.70 -13.86
N ARG A 111 5.98 1.78 -13.13
CA ARG A 111 4.53 1.85 -12.87
C ARG A 111 4.13 3.18 -12.24
N HIS A 112 4.88 3.61 -11.23
CA HIS A 112 4.61 4.88 -10.55
C HIS A 112 4.77 6.11 -11.44
N GLN A 113 5.72 6.11 -12.38
CA GLN A 113 5.91 7.22 -13.33
C GLN A 113 4.80 7.30 -14.37
N LEU A 114 4.26 6.15 -14.81
CA LEU A 114 3.12 6.10 -15.73
C LEU A 114 1.86 6.67 -15.07
N ASP A 115 1.55 6.25 -13.85
CA ASP A 115 0.38 6.73 -13.09
C ASP A 115 0.38 8.24 -12.77
N GLN A 116 1.52 8.93 -12.89
CA GLN A 116 1.63 10.38 -12.65
C GLN A 116 1.41 11.22 -13.90
N LYS A 117 1.40 10.61 -15.09
CA LYS A 117 1.23 11.31 -16.38
C LYS A 117 -0.24 11.38 -16.81
N ASP A 118 -1.09 10.53 -16.25
CA ASP A 118 -2.55 10.54 -16.42
C ASP A 118 -3.24 11.31 -15.27
#